data_AF-A0A075AMT6-F1
#
_entry.id   AF-A0A075AMT6-F1
#
_cell.length_a   1.000
_cell.length_b   1.000
_cell.length_c   1.000
_cell.angle_alpha   90.00
_cell.angle_beta   90.00
_cell.angle_gamma   90.00
#
_symmetry.space_group_name_H-M   'P 1'
#
loop_
_entity.id
_entity.type
_entity.pdbx_description
1 polymer ?
#
loop_
_entity_poly.entity_id
_entity_poly.type
_entity_poly.pdbx_seq_one_letter_code
_entity_poly.pdbx_strand_id
1 'polypeptide(L)'
;MALELEILEMKRDTEFEFELPKRTKKTDESDDEDLDLDILGGRGQRHGAVTNAYSDEEDDDEEEKESKTVEEHKFSIHREYEESKGVDEYDENGTKIDAFNLDEEMEQGYFDDAGMYVEKKDQNKDKDNWLQGITREDIQKAKLAKEKREKKNKETEAPKISIEELYKKLFELVEPGQSIPKAMKEFKKKKKKEKLDLMTDICSQFIDKGIYSIYEETYESLEEKVNS
;
A
#
# COMPACT_ATOMS: atom_id res chain seq x y z
N MET A 1 -24.96 -13.63 -55.98
CA MET A 1 -26.14 -14.29 -55.38
C MET A 1 -25.81 -15.36 -54.35
N ALA A 2 -24.78 -16.20 -54.51
CA ALA A 2 -24.40 -17.14 -53.44
C ALA A 2 -23.71 -16.48 -52.23
N LEU A 3 -22.92 -15.41 -52.46
CA LEU A 3 -22.17 -14.72 -51.39
C LEU A 3 -23.01 -13.73 -50.55
N GLU A 4 -24.19 -13.32 -51.03
CA GLU A 4 -25.07 -12.41 -50.27
C GLU A 4 -25.93 -13.14 -49.23
N LEU A 5 -26.13 -14.45 -49.40
CA LEU A 5 -26.89 -15.26 -48.45
C LEU A 5 -26.05 -15.65 -47.23
N GLU A 6 -24.74 -15.82 -47.39
CA GLU A 6 -23.82 -16.17 -46.29
C GLU A 6 -23.61 -15.01 -45.29
N ILE A 7 -23.66 -13.76 -45.76
CA ILE A 7 -23.59 -12.56 -44.90
C ILE A 7 -24.88 -12.35 -44.08
N LEU A 8 -26.01 -12.89 -44.55
CA LEU A 8 -27.31 -12.80 -43.88
C LEU A 8 -27.48 -13.88 -42.81
N GLU A 9 -26.73 -14.99 -42.90
CA GLU A 9 -26.74 -16.07 -41.91
C GLU A 9 -25.84 -15.75 -40.70
N MET A 10 -24.69 -15.09 -40.90
CA MET A 10 -23.81 -14.64 -39.80
C MET A 10 -24.40 -13.52 -38.92
N LYS A 11 -25.44 -12.81 -39.38
CA LYS A 11 -26.10 -11.75 -38.58
C LYS A 11 -27.20 -12.25 -37.65
N ARG A 12 -27.62 -13.52 -37.75
CA ARG A 12 -28.61 -14.10 -36.82
C ARG A 12 -28.00 -14.57 -35.50
N ASP A 13 -26.72 -14.92 -35.49
CA ASP A 13 -26.04 -15.43 -34.28
C ASP A 13 -25.52 -14.31 -33.35
N THR A 14 -25.72 -13.05 -33.73
CA THR A 14 -25.35 -11.86 -32.93
C THR A 14 -26.50 -11.26 -32.12
N GLU A 15 -27.69 -11.85 -32.14
CA GLU A 15 -28.82 -11.45 -31.28
C GLU A 15 -29.01 -12.49 -30.16
N PHE A 16 -28.08 -12.51 -29.22
CA PHE A 16 -28.26 -13.17 -27.93
C PHE A 16 -29.05 -12.23 -27.02
N GLU A 17 -30.35 -12.47 -26.86
CA GLU A 17 -31.19 -11.74 -25.91
C GLU A 17 -30.75 -12.00 -24.47
N PHE A 18 -30.06 -11.01 -23.89
CA PHE A 18 -29.74 -10.96 -22.48
C PHE A 18 -30.94 -10.45 -21.69
N GLU A 19 -31.77 -11.36 -21.17
CA GLU A 19 -32.85 -11.01 -20.23
C GLU A 19 -32.26 -10.53 -18.90
N LEU A 20 -32.35 -9.23 -18.64
CA LEU A 20 -32.06 -8.65 -17.34
C LEU A 20 -33.08 -9.13 -16.29
N PRO A 21 -32.66 -9.56 -15.08
CA PRO A 21 -33.60 -9.87 -14.02
C PRO A 21 -34.38 -8.63 -13.57
N LYS A 22 -35.71 -8.76 -13.48
CA LYS A 22 -36.61 -7.68 -13.06
C LYS A 22 -36.34 -7.29 -11.61
N ARG A 23 -35.89 -6.05 -11.44
CA ARG A 23 -35.58 -5.42 -10.14
C ARG A 23 -36.87 -5.24 -9.34
N THR A 24 -37.03 -5.98 -8.23
CA THR A 24 -38.10 -5.73 -7.26
C THR A 24 -37.81 -4.45 -6.51
N LYS A 25 -38.74 -3.49 -6.53
CA LYS A 25 -38.65 -2.29 -5.70
C LYS A 25 -38.86 -2.70 -4.23
N LYS A 26 -37.82 -2.61 -3.42
CA LYS A 26 -37.96 -2.33 -1.99
C LYS A 26 -37.48 -0.90 -1.77
N THR A 27 -38.41 -0.09 -1.29
CA THR A 27 -38.12 1.13 -0.55
C THR A 27 -37.62 0.75 0.85
N ASP A 28 -37.09 1.76 1.53
CA ASP A 28 -36.62 1.78 2.92
C ASP A 28 -35.17 1.31 3.03
N GLU A 29 -34.26 1.95 3.75
CA GLU A 29 -34.13 3.22 4.45
C GLU A 29 -32.60 3.37 4.66
N SER A 30 -32.15 4.48 5.22
CA SER A 30 -30.75 4.82 5.50
C SER A 30 -29.89 3.70 6.12
N ASP A 31 -28.57 3.73 5.83
CA ASP A 31 -27.48 3.74 6.82
C ASP A 31 -26.13 3.46 6.11
N ASP A 32 -25.50 4.52 5.57
CA ASP A 32 -24.07 4.50 5.22
C ASP A 32 -23.30 4.88 6.51
N GLU A 33 -22.99 3.89 7.34
CA GLU A 33 -22.08 4.06 8.47
C GLU A 33 -20.64 4.26 7.96
N ASP A 34 -20.06 5.41 8.34
CA ASP A 34 -18.64 5.71 8.22
C ASP A 34 -17.81 4.65 8.99
N LEU A 35 -17.02 3.84 8.27
CA LEU A 35 -16.04 2.95 8.89
C LEU A 35 -14.80 3.77 9.30
N ASP A 36 -14.75 4.12 10.58
CA ASP A 36 -13.58 4.73 11.22
C ASP A 36 -12.35 3.80 11.12
N LEU A 37 -11.35 4.27 10.38
CA LEU A 37 -10.06 3.60 10.17
C LEU A 37 -9.04 4.06 11.21
N ASP A 38 -9.20 3.61 12.46
CA ASP A 38 -8.23 3.86 13.55
C ASP A 38 -7.24 2.69 13.70
N ILE A 39 -6.26 2.60 12.79
CA ILE A 39 -5.07 1.75 12.95
C ILE A 39 -3.83 2.50 12.46
N LEU A 40 -3.27 3.38 13.31
CA LEU A 40 -1.82 3.51 13.62
C LEU A 40 -1.59 4.80 14.43
N GLY A 41 -1.41 4.68 15.74
CA GLY A 41 -1.18 5.84 16.61
C GLY A 41 -0.63 5.53 18.01
N GLY A 42 0.18 4.48 18.15
CA GLY A 42 0.82 4.12 19.43
C GLY A 42 1.91 5.13 19.83
N ARG A 43 1.51 6.16 20.60
CA ARG A 43 2.38 7.19 21.17
C ARG A 43 3.01 6.66 22.48
N GLY A 44 4.21 6.10 22.39
CA GLY A 44 4.95 5.59 23.55
C GLY A 44 5.66 6.70 24.34
N GLN A 45 5.12 7.08 25.50
CA GLN A 45 5.83 7.82 26.55
C GLN A 45 6.69 6.84 27.35
N ARG A 46 8.02 6.97 27.30
CA ARG A 46 8.94 6.27 28.21
C ARG A 46 9.63 7.30 29.11
N HIS A 47 9.16 7.38 30.34
CA HIS A 47 9.87 7.99 31.47
C HIS A 47 10.58 6.88 32.25
N GLY A 48 11.81 7.13 32.71
CA GLY A 48 12.46 6.27 33.71
C GLY A 48 13.98 6.30 33.65
N ALA A 49 14.57 7.30 34.31
CA ALA A 49 15.99 7.32 34.69
C ALA A 49 16.16 6.53 36.00
N VAL A 50 17.14 5.62 36.08
CA VAL A 50 17.72 5.19 37.36
C VAL A 50 19.22 4.90 37.17
N THR A 51 19.96 5.28 38.19
CA THR A 51 21.39 5.60 38.28
C THR A 51 22.29 4.43 38.66
N ASN A 52 23.58 4.56 38.33
CA ASN A 52 24.74 3.79 38.78
C ASN A 52 24.75 3.48 40.30
N ALA A 53 25.14 2.26 40.66
CA ALA A 53 25.69 1.94 41.97
C ALA A 53 26.76 0.85 41.82
N TYR A 54 28.02 1.24 42.00
CA TYR A 54 29.15 0.36 42.26
C TYR A 54 28.98 -0.26 43.66
N SER A 55 29.23 -1.56 43.80
CA SER A 55 29.60 -2.17 45.09
C SER A 55 30.64 -3.25 44.86
N ASP A 56 31.87 -2.80 45.09
CA ASP A 56 33.04 -3.49 45.64
C ASP A 56 32.66 -4.50 46.73
N GLU A 57 33.25 -5.71 46.71
CA GLU A 57 33.91 -6.40 47.84
C GLU A 57 34.63 -7.65 47.29
N GLU A 58 35.95 -7.68 47.48
CA GLU A 58 36.81 -8.86 47.38
C GLU A 58 36.64 -9.72 48.65
N ASP A 59 36.67 -11.05 48.52
CA ASP A 59 37.10 -11.89 49.65
C ASP A 59 37.88 -13.10 49.12
N ASP A 60 39.08 -13.23 49.69
CA ASP A 60 40.17 -14.15 49.39
C ASP A 60 40.13 -15.25 50.45
N ASP A 61 40.00 -16.52 50.04
CA ASP A 61 40.31 -17.63 50.94
C ASP A 61 40.77 -18.87 50.14
N GLU A 62 42.06 -19.13 50.33
CA GLU A 62 42.88 -20.21 49.79
C GLU A 62 42.69 -21.48 50.65
N GLU A 63 42.10 -22.56 50.11
CA GLU A 63 42.24 -23.90 50.70
C GLU A 63 42.60 -24.94 49.63
N GLU A 64 43.88 -25.33 49.62
CA GLU A 64 44.35 -26.58 49.01
C GLU A 64 43.82 -27.78 49.81
N LYS A 65 43.08 -28.71 49.17
CA LYS A 65 42.98 -30.10 49.63
C LYS A 65 42.97 -31.11 48.47
N GLU A 66 44.13 -31.76 48.35
CA GLU A 66 44.41 -33.16 48.01
C GLU A 66 43.55 -33.92 46.97
N SER A 67 44.31 -34.43 45.99
CA SER A 67 43.95 -35.41 44.97
C SER A 67 43.10 -36.59 45.46
N LYS A 68 41.94 -36.80 44.81
CA LYS A 68 41.32 -38.12 44.68
C LYS A 68 41.09 -38.43 43.20
N THR A 69 41.61 -39.59 42.83
CA THR A 69 41.53 -40.29 41.55
C THR A 69 40.21 -40.08 40.81
N VAL A 70 40.27 -39.55 39.59
CA VAL A 70 39.12 -39.42 38.68
C VAL A 70 38.90 -40.77 38.02
N GLU A 71 37.90 -41.50 38.52
CA GLU A 71 37.34 -42.66 37.84
C GLU A 71 36.48 -42.13 36.69
N GLU A 72 36.91 -42.37 35.44
CA GLU A 72 36.18 -41.95 34.24
C GLU A 72 34.84 -42.69 34.13
N HIS A 73 33.80 -42.16 34.77
CA HIS A 73 32.43 -42.57 34.49
C HIS A 73 31.99 -41.99 33.14
N LYS A 74 32.18 -42.80 32.08
CA LYS A 74 31.57 -42.60 30.77
C LYS A 74 30.05 -42.75 30.89
N PHE A 75 29.38 -41.68 31.31
CA PHE A 75 27.92 -41.61 31.38
C PHE A 75 27.37 -41.65 29.95
N SER A 76 27.00 -42.84 29.46
CA SER A 76 26.25 -42.96 28.22
C SER A 76 24.87 -42.37 28.44
N ILE A 77 24.67 -41.10 28.07
CA ILE A 77 23.35 -40.48 27.99
C ILE A 77 22.65 -41.11 26.76
N HIS A 78 22.08 -42.30 26.93
CA HIS A 78 21.06 -42.81 26.03
C HIS A 78 19.73 -42.19 26.47
N ARG A 79 19.49 -40.95 26.04
CA ARG A 79 18.22 -40.26 26.31
C ARG A 79 17.22 -40.72 25.24
N GLU A 80 16.32 -41.61 25.61
CA GLU A 80 15.11 -41.89 24.84
C GLU A 80 14.35 -40.56 24.69
N TYR A 81 14.23 -40.08 23.45
CA TYR A 81 13.46 -38.88 23.14
C TYR A 81 11.98 -39.27 23.19
N GLU A 82 11.33 -39.04 24.33
CA GLU A 82 9.87 -39.06 24.36
C GLU A 82 9.38 -37.82 23.61
N GLU A 83 8.59 -38.06 22.56
CA GLU A 83 7.88 -37.04 21.79
C GLU A 83 6.84 -36.37 22.72
N SER A 84 7.33 -35.42 23.52
CA SER A 84 6.48 -34.60 24.38
C SER A 84 5.62 -33.75 23.47
N LYS A 85 4.38 -34.19 23.22
CA LYS A 85 3.32 -33.37 22.67
C LYS A 85 3.03 -32.22 23.62
N GLY A 86 3.83 -31.18 23.50
CA GLY A 86 3.70 -29.92 24.23
C GLY A 86 2.42 -29.21 23.85
N VAL A 87 1.95 -28.38 24.77
CA VAL A 87 0.88 -27.42 24.55
C VAL A 87 1.28 -26.53 23.37
N ASP A 88 0.37 -26.31 22.41
CA ASP A 88 0.61 -25.41 21.29
C ASP A 88 0.86 -23.98 21.84
N GLU A 89 2.12 -23.58 21.92
CA GLU A 89 2.53 -22.22 22.25
C GLU A 89 2.52 -21.38 20.97
N TYR A 90 2.13 -20.12 21.08
CA TYR A 90 2.07 -19.18 19.96
C TYR A 90 2.88 -17.94 20.30
N ASP A 91 3.57 -17.36 19.31
CA ASP A 91 4.31 -16.11 19.48
C ASP A 91 3.35 -14.90 19.55
N GLU A 92 3.92 -13.71 19.82
CA GLU A 92 3.17 -12.45 19.86
C GLU A 92 2.46 -12.11 18.52
N ASN A 93 2.90 -12.75 17.44
CA ASN A 93 2.38 -12.60 16.08
C ASN A 93 1.30 -13.65 15.72
N GLY A 94 0.99 -14.58 16.64
CA GLY A 94 0.00 -15.64 16.44
C GLY A 94 0.52 -16.84 15.64
N THR A 95 1.83 -16.92 15.40
CA THR A 95 2.48 -18.09 14.78
C THR A 95 2.65 -19.17 15.83
N LYS A 96 2.29 -20.41 15.49
CA LYS A 96 2.53 -21.56 16.35
C LYS A 96 4.04 -21.78 16.51
N ILE A 97 4.52 -21.72 17.73
CA ILE A 97 5.89 -22.07 18.12
C ILE A 97 5.91 -23.59 18.27
N ASP A 98 6.40 -24.28 17.25
CA ASP A 98 6.66 -25.72 17.35
C ASP A 98 8.04 -25.98 17.96
N ALA A 99 8.18 -27.10 18.65
CA ALA A 99 9.48 -27.52 19.16
C ALA A 99 10.39 -27.94 18.00
N PHE A 100 11.68 -27.58 18.07
CA PHE A 100 12.64 -27.87 16.99
C PHE A 100 12.69 -29.37 16.68
N ASN A 101 12.42 -29.72 15.42
CA ASN A 101 12.54 -31.08 14.91
C ASN A 101 13.56 -31.09 13.77
N LEU A 102 14.82 -31.36 14.11
CA LEU A 102 15.95 -31.27 13.17
C LEU A 102 15.76 -32.15 11.93
N ASP A 103 15.14 -33.33 12.09
CA ASP A 103 14.91 -34.24 10.98
C ASP A 103 13.88 -33.69 9.99
N GLU A 104 12.80 -33.09 10.51
CA GLU A 104 11.74 -32.48 9.71
C GLU A 104 12.19 -31.17 9.05
N GLU A 105 12.94 -30.34 9.78
CA GLU A 105 13.48 -29.08 9.26
C GLU A 105 14.50 -29.33 8.13
N MET A 106 15.38 -30.33 8.25
CA MET A 106 16.31 -30.68 7.16
C MET A 106 15.58 -31.16 5.88
N GLU A 107 14.42 -31.78 6.02
CA GLU A 107 13.57 -32.20 4.89
C GLU A 107 12.86 -31.00 4.26
N GLN A 108 12.25 -30.14 5.07
CA GLN A 108 11.44 -29.01 4.62
C GLN A 108 12.24 -27.75 4.25
N GLY A 109 13.51 -27.64 4.65
CA GLY A 109 14.30 -26.41 4.51
C GLY A 109 15.79 -26.61 4.39
N TYR A 110 16.55 -25.56 4.68
CA TYR A 110 18.00 -25.57 4.83
C TYR A 110 18.42 -24.51 5.86
N PHE A 111 19.54 -24.73 6.54
CA PHE A 111 20.13 -23.72 7.42
C PHE A 111 21.12 -22.88 6.63
N ASP A 112 21.09 -21.56 6.82
CA ASP A 112 22.10 -20.67 6.27
C ASP A 112 23.40 -20.71 7.08
N ASP A 113 24.47 -20.09 6.57
CA ASP A 113 25.78 -20.05 7.24
C ASP A 113 25.75 -19.32 8.60
N ALA A 114 24.67 -18.56 8.87
CA ALA A 114 24.44 -17.89 10.15
C ALA A 114 23.67 -18.77 11.15
N GLY A 115 23.27 -19.98 10.76
CA GLY A 115 22.56 -20.94 11.59
C GLY A 115 21.04 -20.69 11.68
N MET A 116 20.47 -19.91 10.76
CA MET A 116 19.03 -19.63 10.71
C MET A 116 18.33 -20.59 9.74
N TYR A 117 17.17 -21.11 10.15
CA TYR A 117 16.34 -22.00 9.34
C TYR A 117 15.63 -21.24 8.20
N VAL A 118 15.76 -21.74 6.97
CA VAL A 118 15.07 -21.24 5.78
C VAL A 118 14.27 -22.37 5.14
N GLU A 119 12.94 -22.25 5.21
CA GLU A 119 12.01 -23.18 4.57
C GLU A 119 12.17 -23.18 3.04
N LYS A 120 12.24 -24.36 2.42
CA LYS A 120 12.26 -24.53 0.96
C LYS A 120 10.83 -24.35 0.43
N LYS A 121 10.43 -23.10 0.21
CA LYS A 121 9.18 -22.82 -0.48
C LYS A 121 9.28 -23.24 -1.94
N ASP A 122 8.34 -24.07 -2.39
CA ASP A 122 8.16 -24.35 -3.81
C ASP A 122 7.90 -23.02 -4.52
N GLN A 123 8.87 -22.55 -5.29
CA GLN A 123 8.83 -21.24 -5.94
C GLN A 123 7.59 -21.02 -6.83
N ASN A 124 6.83 -22.07 -7.13
CA ASN A 124 5.64 -22.02 -7.99
C ASN A 124 4.31 -22.16 -7.26
N LYS A 125 4.27 -22.48 -5.95
CA LYS A 125 3.00 -22.73 -5.24
C LYS A 125 2.27 -21.47 -4.82
N ASP A 126 2.98 -20.37 -4.53
CA ASP A 126 2.37 -19.16 -3.95
C ASP A 126 2.24 -17.97 -4.91
N LYS A 127 2.56 -18.15 -6.20
CA LYS A 127 2.68 -17.01 -7.13
C LYS A 127 1.35 -16.30 -7.38
N ASP A 128 0.22 -16.98 -7.20
CA ASP A 128 -1.09 -16.49 -7.63
C ASP A 128 -2.17 -16.56 -6.53
N ASN A 129 -1.79 -16.57 -5.25
CA ASN A 129 -2.78 -16.60 -4.14
C ASN A 129 -3.72 -15.38 -4.17
N TRP A 130 -3.24 -14.24 -4.67
CA TRP A 130 -4.09 -13.04 -4.84
C TRP A 130 -4.97 -13.07 -6.09
N LEU A 131 -4.70 -13.99 -7.03
CA LEU A 131 -5.54 -14.21 -8.22
C LEU A 131 -6.58 -15.31 -8.01
N GLN A 132 -6.60 -15.96 -6.84
CA GLN A 132 -7.61 -16.96 -6.51
C GLN A 132 -9.00 -16.33 -6.52
N GLY A 133 -9.92 -16.97 -7.25
CA GLY A 133 -11.31 -16.48 -7.39
C GLY A 133 -11.53 -15.43 -8.48
N ILE A 134 -10.47 -14.92 -9.12
CA ILE A 134 -10.60 -13.98 -10.26
C ILE A 134 -10.71 -14.78 -11.55
N THR A 135 -11.83 -14.63 -12.25
CA THR A 135 -12.04 -15.30 -13.54
C THR A 135 -11.39 -14.51 -14.68
N ARG A 136 -11.14 -15.18 -15.81
CA ARG A 136 -10.67 -14.50 -17.03
C ARG A 136 -11.66 -13.44 -17.52
N GLU A 137 -12.96 -13.65 -17.30
CA GLU A 137 -14.00 -12.68 -17.63
C GLU A 137 -13.88 -11.42 -16.78
N ASP A 138 -13.57 -11.53 -15.49
CA ASP A 138 -13.40 -10.38 -14.60
C ASP A 138 -12.20 -9.52 -15.01
N ILE A 139 -11.10 -10.16 -15.44
CA ILE A 139 -9.93 -9.48 -15.99
C ILE A 139 -10.31 -8.72 -17.28
N GLN A 140 -11.08 -9.35 -18.17
CA GLN A 140 -11.53 -8.72 -19.40
C GLN A 140 -12.48 -7.55 -19.14
N LYS A 141 -13.44 -7.70 -18.22
CA LYS A 141 -14.34 -6.63 -17.77
C LYS A 141 -13.55 -5.46 -17.20
N ALA A 142 -12.57 -5.73 -16.34
CA ALA A 142 -11.70 -4.71 -15.77
C ALA A 142 -10.89 -3.96 -16.85
N LYS A 143 -10.36 -4.70 -17.84
CA LYS A 143 -9.64 -4.11 -18.98
C LYS A 143 -10.54 -3.19 -19.81
N LEU A 144 -11.74 -3.65 -20.16
CA LEU A 144 -12.72 -2.86 -20.91
C LEU A 144 -13.17 -1.61 -20.12
N ALA A 145 -13.38 -1.75 -18.81
CA ALA A 145 -13.72 -0.63 -17.94
C ALA A 145 -12.59 0.41 -17.88
N LYS A 146 -11.33 -0.04 -17.80
CA LYS A 146 -10.15 0.83 -17.84
C LYS A 146 -10.04 1.55 -19.18
N GLU A 147 -10.14 0.83 -20.30
CA GLU A 147 -10.07 1.42 -21.64
C GLU A 147 -11.17 2.47 -21.85
N LYS A 148 -12.39 2.20 -21.38
CA LYS A 148 -13.49 3.18 -21.43
C LYS A 148 -13.18 4.44 -20.60
N ARG A 149 -12.58 4.28 -19.42
CA ARG A 149 -12.15 5.42 -18.58
C ARG A 149 -11.04 6.22 -19.25
N GLU A 150 -10.02 5.55 -19.77
CA GLU A 150 -8.90 6.20 -20.45
C GLU A 150 -9.35 6.91 -21.73
N LYS A 151 -10.25 6.30 -22.51
CA LYS A 151 -10.82 6.93 -23.70
C LYS A 151 -11.62 8.17 -23.34
N LYS A 152 -12.47 8.09 -22.31
CA LYS A 152 -13.16 9.27 -21.78
C LYS A 152 -12.16 10.33 -21.31
N ASN A 153 -11.11 9.93 -20.60
CA ASN A 153 -10.09 10.86 -20.11
C ASN A 153 -9.33 11.55 -21.25
N LYS A 154 -8.96 10.82 -22.30
CA LYS A 154 -8.33 11.37 -23.52
C LYS A 154 -9.27 12.28 -24.32
N GLU A 155 -10.57 11.97 -24.34
CA GLU A 155 -11.58 12.85 -24.94
C GLU A 155 -11.81 14.11 -24.10
N THR A 156 -11.61 14.05 -22.78
CA THR A 156 -11.66 15.18 -21.86
C THR A 156 -10.32 15.84 -21.57
N GLU A 157 -9.20 15.33 -22.10
CA GLU A 157 -7.92 16.01 -22.07
C GLU A 157 -8.18 17.34 -22.75
N ALA A 158 -8.22 18.39 -21.92
CA ALA A 158 -8.61 19.71 -22.35
C ALA A 158 -7.80 20.08 -23.59
N PRO A 159 -8.37 20.87 -24.53
CA PRO A 159 -7.58 21.40 -25.63
C PRO A 159 -6.29 21.99 -25.02
N LYS A 160 -5.15 21.76 -25.67
CA LYS A 160 -3.86 22.33 -25.25
C LYS A 160 -3.99 23.86 -25.30
N ILE A 161 -4.49 24.45 -24.22
CA ILE A 161 -4.63 25.89 -24.01
C ILE A 161 -3.23 26.46 -24.18
N SER A 162 -3.06 27.62 -24.81
CA SER A 162 -1.73 28.24 -24.93
C SER A 162 -1.17 28.61 -23.54
N ILE A 163 0.15 28.74 -23.41
CA ILE A 163 0.77 29.23 -22.16
C ILE A 163 0.27 30.64 -21.83
N GLU A 164 0.16 31.51 -22.84
CA GLU A 164 -0.33 32.89 -22.71
C GLU A 164 -1.77 32.95 -22.21
N GLU A 165 -2.62 32.06 -22.72
CA GLU A 165 -4.03 31.97 -22.32
C GLU A 165 -4.19 31.51 -20.86
N LEU A 166 -3.30 30.62 -20.39
CA LEU A 166 -3.26 30.23 -18.98
C LEU A 166 -2.86 31.39 -18.07
N TYR A 167 -1.86 32.18 -18.48
CA TYR A 167 -1.44 33.36 -17.72
C TYR A 167 -2.57 34.38 -17.61
N LYS A 168 -3.32 34.63 -18.69
CA LYS A 168 -4.50 35.51 -18.68
C LYS A 168 -5.60 35.02 -17.73
N LYS A 169 -5.91 33.72 -17.75
CA LYS A 169 -6.91 33.13 -16.82
C LYS A 169 -6.46 33.22 -15.36
N LEU A 170 -5.18 32.99 -15.11
CA LEU A 170 -4.62 33.08 -13.75
C LEU A 170 -4.64 34.54 -13.26
N PHE A 171 -4.32 35.50 -14.13
CA PHE A 171 -4.35 36.92 -13.84
C PHE A 171 -5.75 37.41 -13.45
N GLU A 172 -6.81 36.95 -14.13
CA GLU A 172 -8.20 37.30 -13.78
C GLU A 172 -8.62 36.80 -12.38
N LEU A 173 -7.99 35.74 -11.88
CA LEU A 173 -8.30 35.15 -10.57
C LEU A 173 -7.54 35.81 -9.41
N VAL A 174 -6.34 36.36 -9.66
CA VAL A 174 -5.46 36.89 -8.61
C VAL A 174 -5.70 38.40 -8.42
N GLU A 175 -5.86 38.84 -7.17
CA GLU A 175 -5.98 40.26 -6.83
C GLU A 175 -4.61 40.96 -6.75
N PRO A 176 -4.51 42.28 -7.01
CA PRO A 176 -3.25 43.02 -6.96
C PRO A 176 -2.56 42.92 -5.60
N GLY A 177 -1.23 42.78 -5.61
CA GLY A 177 -0.41 42.63 -4.40
C GLY A 177 -0.54 41.28 -3.67
N GLN A 178 -1.23 40.30 -4.27
CA GLN A 178 -1.28 38.93 -3.77
C GLN A 178 -0.40 38.00 -4.60
N SER A 179 0.17 37.00 -3.92
CA SER A 179 0.83 35.85 -4.55
C SER A 179 -0.18 34.71 -4.69
N ILE A 180 0.00 33.82 -5.67
CA ILE A 180 -0.91 32.71 -5.98
C ILE A 180 -1.26 31.83 -4.76
N PRO A 181 -0.31 31.33 -3.94
CA PRO A 181 -0.63 30.61 -2.70
C PRO A 181 -1.46 31.43 -1.71
N LYS A 182 -1.23 32.75 -1.64
CA LYS A 182 -1.99 33.66 -0.76
C LYS A 182 -3.43 33.79 -1.26
N ALA A 183 -3.63 33.93 -2.57
CA ALA A 183 -4.96 33.94 -3.20
C ALA A 183 -5.69 32.60 -3.00
N MET A 184 -5.02 31.46 -3.16
CA MET A 184 -5.60 30.13 -2.87
C MET A 184 -6.06 30.01 -1.43
N LYS A 185 -5.23 30.45 -0.47
CA LYS A 185 -5.57 30.44 0.96
C LYS A 185 -6.79 31.30 1.26
N GLU A 186 -6.91 32.45 0.60
CA GLU A 186 -8.05 33.34 0.74
C GLU A 186 -9.34 32.73 0.16
N PHE A 187 -9.27 32.05 -0.98
CA PHE A 187 -10.40 31.30 -1.53
C PHE A 187 -10.86 30.16 -0.63
N LYS A 188 -9.94 29.45 0.04
CA LYS A 188 -10.28 28.46 1.09
C LYS A 188 -11.07 29.10 2.22
N LYS A 189 -10.60 30.23 2.76
CA LYS A 189 -11.28 30.94 3.86
C LYS A 189 -12.67 31.45 3.47
N LYS A 190 -12.80 32.01 2.26
CA LYS A 190 -14.06 32.53 1.71
C LYS A 190 -15.02 31.43 1.23
N LYS A 191 -14.68 30.15 1.41
CA LYS A 191 -15.45 28.97 0.96
C LYS A 191 -15.82 29.00 -0.54
N LYS A 192 -14.99 29.65 -1.37
CA LYS A 192 -15.17 29.71 -2.83
C LYS A 192 -14.49 28.52 -3.50
N LYS A 193 -15.09 27.33 -3.35
CA LYS A 193 -14.53 26.06 -3.88
C LYS A 193 -14.32 26.11 -5.40
N GLU A 194 -15.31 26.61 -6.15
CA GLU A 194 -15.22 26.69 -7.62
C GLU A 194 -13.99 27.46 -8.11
N LYS A 195 -13.73 28.65 -7.55
CA LYS A 195 -12.54 29.46 -7.93
C LYS A 195 -11.23 28.80 -7.50
N LEU A 196 -11.25 28.07 -6.40
CA LEU A 196 -10.09 27.35 -5.90
C LEU A 196 -9.76 26.16 -6.81
N ASP A 197 -10.77 25.39 -7.20
CA ASP A 197 -10.61 24.24 -8.07
C ASP A 197 -10.09 24.70 -9.44
N LEU A 198 -10.69 25.77 -10.01
CA LEU A 198 -10.22 26.40 -11.25
C LEU A 198 -8.76 26.87 -11.15
N MET A 199 -8.38 27.55 -10.07
CA MET A 199 -7.01 28.03 -9.90
C MET A 199 -6.03 26.88 -9.70
N THR A 200 -6.44 25.81 -9.04
CA THR A 200 -5.64 24.59 -8.85
C THR A 200 -5.42 23.89 -10.19
N ASP A 201 -6.48 23.73 -10.99
CA ASP A 201 -6.41 23.14 -12.33
C ASP A 201 -5.50 23.93 -13.27
N ILE A 202 -5.58 25.27 -13.24
CA ILE A 202 -4.69 26.13 -14.03
C ILE A 202 -3.23 25.94 -13.59
N CYS A 203 -2.94 25.94 -12.30
CA CYS A 203 -1.59 25.68 -11.78
C CYS A 203 -1.08 24.30 -12.18
N SER A 204 -1.91 23.25 -12.10
CA SER A 204 -1.56 21.91 -12.56
C SER A 204 -1.22 21.87 -14.05
N GLN A 205 -2.00 22.54 -14.89
CA GLN A 205 -1.72 22.63 -16.33
C GLN A 205 -0.39 23.32 -16.65
N PHE A 206 0.06 24.24 -15.79
CA PHE A 206 1.38 24.83 -15.95
C PHE A 206 2.52 23.91 -15.53
N ILE A 207 2.31 23.11 -14.48
CA ILE A 207 3.26 22.07 -14.04
C ILE A 207 3.44 21.03 -15.16
N ASP A 208 2.35 20.61 -15.79
CA ASP A 208 2.37 19.66 -16.91
C ASP A 208 3.20 20.20 -18.10
N LYS A 209 3.29 21.52 -18.23
CA LYS A 209 4.12 22.22 -19.24
C LYS A 209 5.56 22.47 -18.78
N GLY A 210 5.92 22.11 -17.56
CA GLY A 210 7.25 22.26 -16.98
C GLY A 210 7.54 23.63 -16.37
N ILE A 211 6.53 24.47 -16.14
CA ILE A 211 6.70 25.78 -15.49
C ILE A 211 6.35 25.62 -14.00
N TYR A 212 7.38 25.47 -13.16
CA TYR A 212 7.21 25.25 -11.72
C TYR A 212 7.28 26.53 -10.88
N SER A 213 7.85 27.62 -11.42
CA SER A 213 8.05 28.88 -10.69
C SER A 213 6.73 29.58 -10.34
N ILE A 214 5.60 29.10 -10.85
CA ILE A 214 4.32 29.78 -10.78
C ILE A 214 3.83 29.98 -9.35
N TYR A 215 4.13 29.08 -8.42
CA TYR A 215 3.72 29.28 -7.02
C TYR A 215 4.44 30.44 -6.33
N GLU A 216 5.57 30.88 -6.87
CA GLU A 216 6.36 31.99 -6.34
C GLU A 216 5.96 33.33 -6.97
N GLU A 217 5.21 33.30 -8.07
CA GLU A 217 4.84 34.49 -8.82
C GLU A 217 3.84 35.37 -8.05
N THR A 218 3.98 36.68 -8.26
CA THR A 218 3.07 37.72 -7.78
C THR A 218 2.22 38.24 -8.94
N TYR A 219 1.14 38.94 -8.60
CA TYR A 219 0.28 39.61 -9.59
C TYR A 219 1.05 40.43 -10.63
N GLU A 220 2.05 41.21 -10.21
CA GLU A 220 2.85 42.08 -11.10
C GLU A 220 3.70 41.26 -12.08
N SER A 221 4.27 40.15 -11.62
CA SER A 221 5.03 39.25 -12.50
C SER A 221 4.13 38.56 -13.53
N LEU A 222 2.89 38.23 -13.16
CA LEU A 222 1.90 37.72 -14.11
C LEU A 222 1.53 38.79 -15.15
N GLU A 223 1.39 40.06 -14.75
CA GLU A 223 1.08 41.16 -15.66
C GLU A 223 2.17 41.37 -16.71
N GLU A 224 3.44 41.32 -16.32
CA GLU A 224 4.56 41.37 -17.26
C GLU A 224 4.51 40.21 -18.27
N LYS A 225 4.25 38.99 -17.78
CA LYS A 225 4.19 37.78 -18.63
C LYS A 225 2.96 37.70 -19.52
N VAL A 226 1.88 38.41 -19.18
CA VAL A 226 0.69 38.52 -20.04
C VAL A 226 0.89 39.56 -21.15
N ASN A 227 1.71 40.58 -20.90
CA ASN A 227 1.95 41.70 -21.84
C ASN A 227 3.26 41.55 -22.66
N SER A 228 4.09 40.55 -22.36
CA SER A 228 5.30 40.16 -23.09
C SER A 228 4.97 39.23 -24.25
#